data_AF-A0A7K3Z2X9-F1
#
_entry.id   AF-A0A7K3Z2X9-F1
#
_cell.length_a   1.000
_cell.length_b   1.000
_cell.length_c   1.000
_cell.angle_alpha   90.00
_cell.angle_beta   90.00
_cell.angle_gamma   90.00
#
_symmetry.space_group_name_H-M   'P 1'
#
loop_
_entity.id
_entity.type
_entity.pdbx_description
1 polymer ?
#
loop_
_entity_poly.entity_id
_entity_poly.type
_entity_poly.pdbx_seq_one_letter_code
_entity_poly.pdbx_strand_id
1 'polypeptide(L)'
;MSYNLKKHITILTLITLLALPLFGVLNCCSAEDTPQDTTLKFLEDVAGIDIAKYQIKTINVLDMNVGIADKSIKYVFESDGRKIEVSSLFKNDNLVWCKINNLAGSLILNVPTGNSLDSAKSLMDRYQTFSKAPYLKPIRDSLNTLTELKSITVETDNVKLEVYTEGDFSRFYWKDTVKGIEIPQKAVGLVYYNGTLRTFSDHWNCYTIGSSDVNFDREKAIQTAKELAEKYSYTIGNTVVDNFTVVDEYIIAELTMQNRGECVLYPWWEIRLPLDDIYPGYVTEIRVLMWADTGEITYVQAIGGGGGNVVVSSEETSNPTATYILPTTDALPENENNSVQNLLLVSGIVALMIAVGVTVTKVFIKKKKK
;
A
#
# COMPACT_ATOMS: atom_id res chain seq x y z
N MET A 1 51.43 46.46 -37.15
CA MET A 1 50.67 46.28 -35.88
C MET A 1 49.16 46.10 -36.08
N SER A 2 48.51 46.66 -37.12
CA SER A 2 47.04 46.57 -37.25
C SER A 2 46.48 45.22 -37.74
N TYR A 3 47.31 44.34 -38.31
CA TYR A 3 46.86 43.04 -38.82
C TYR A 3 46.49 42.04 -37.71
N ASN A 4 47.25 42.03 -36.60
CA ASN A 4 46.99 41.14 -35.47
C ASN A 4 45.72 41.53 -34.69
N LEU A 5 45.40 42.83 -34.63
CA LEU A 5 44.20 43.31 -33.94
C LEU A 5 42.90 42.84 -34.64
N LYS A 6 42.86 42.87 -35.98
CA LYS A 6 41.70 42.40 -36.75
C LYS A 6 41.46 40.90 -36.56
N LYS A 7 42.52 40.08 -36.54
CA LYS A 7 42.42 38.63 -36.34
C LYS A 7 41.87 38.27 -34.96
N HIS A 8 42.29 38.98 -33.91
CA HIS A 8 41.77 38.75 -32.55
C HIS A 8 40.32 39.19 -32.40
N ILE A 9 39.91 40.30 -33.03
CA ILE A 9 38.51 40.76 -33.01
C ILE A 9 37.59 39.74 -33.72
N THR A 10 38.01 39.19 -34.87
CA THR A 10 37.23 38.16 -35.58
C THR A 10 37.09 36.86 -34.80
N ILE A 11 38.15 36.40 -34.14
CA ILE A 11 38.10 35.19 -33.29
C ILE A 11 37.18 35.41 -32.09
N LEU A 12 37.27 36.58 -31.44
CA LEU A 12 36.41 36.89 -30.30
C LEU A 12 34.92 36.97 -30.72
N THR A 13 34.62 37.58 -31.87
CA THR A 13 33.24 37.63 -32.39
C THR A 13 32.73 36.23 -32.73
N LEU A 14 33.57 35.36 -33.30
CA LEU A 14 33.17 33.99 -33.62
C LEU A 14 32.92 33.15 -32.35
N ILE A 15 33.77 33.28 -31.33
CA ILE A 15 33.56 32.61 -30.03
C ILE A 15 32.28 33.11 -29.36
N THR A 16 32.00 34.41 -29.42
CA THR A 16 30.77 34.98 -28.85
C THR A 16 29.53 34.49 -29.62
N LEU A 17 29.60 34.42 -30.95
CA LEU A 17 28.50 33.93 -31.80
C LEU A 17 28.22 32.43 -31.61
N LEU A 18 29.27 31.62 -31.36
CA LEU A 18 29.13 30.19 -31.02
C LEU A 18 28.69 29.96 -29.55
N ALA A 19 28.96 30.90 -28.65
CA ALA A 19 28.52 30.80 -27.26
C ALA A 19 27.05 31.20 -27.07
N LEU A 20 26.50 32.09 -27.91
CA LEU A 20 25.09 32.53 -27.83
C LEU A 20 24.05 31.38 -27.89
N PRO A 21 24.18 30.33 -28.73
CA PRO A 21 23.25 29.20 -28.69
C PRO A 21 23.41 28.31 -27.45
N LEU A 22 24.54 28.35 -26.73
CA LEU A 22 24.74 27.55 -25.53
C LEU A 22 24.02 28.14 -24.30
N PHE A 23 23.80 29.46 -24.27
CA PHE A 23 23.01 30.11 -23.21
C PHE A 23 21.49 30.01 -23.42
N GLY A 24 21.03 29.71 -24.64
CA GLY A 24 19.61 29.57 -24.97
C GLY A 24 19.00 28.18 -24.68
N VAL A 25 19.82 27.17 -24.36
CA VAL A 25 19.37 25.78 -24.16
C VAL A 25 19.25 25.41 -22.67
N LEU A 26 19.68 26.29 -21.75
CA LEU A 26 19.74 25.97 -20.31
C LEU A 26 18.42 26.13 -19.53
N ASN A 27 17.34 26.63 -20.15
CA ASN A 27 16.02 26.75 -19.51
C ASN A 27 14.90 26.02 -20.28
N CYS A 28 15.20 24.89 -20.90
CA CYS A 28 14.15 23.90 -21.14
C CYS A 28 13.85 23.22 -19.80
N CYS A 29 13.20 23.96 -18.88
CA CYS A 29 12.46 23.32 -17.82
C CYS A 29 11.42 22.46 -18.55
N SER A 30 11.67 21.15 -18.64
CA SER A 30 10.63 20.20 -19.01
C SER A 30 9.47 20.53 -18.08
N ALA A 31 8.37 21.06 -18.64
CA ALA A 31 7.19 21.31 -17.84
C ALA A 31 6.88 19.99 -17.13
N GLU A 32 6.84 20.02 -15.79
CA GLU A 32 6.49 18.84 -15.02
C GLU A 32 5.06 18.46 -15.41
N ASP A 33 4.85 17.16 -15.66
CA ASP A 33 3.54 16.66 -16.02
C ASP A 33 2.58 16.93 -14.85
N THR A 34 1.38 17.42 -15.16
CA THR A 34 0.35 17.52 -14.14
C THR A 34 -0.14 16.11 -13.76
N PRO A 35 -0.65 15.89 -12.54
CA PRO A 35 -1.25 14.61 -12.17
C PRO A 35 -2.31 14.11 -13.18
N GLN A 36 -3.05 15.04 -13.79
CA GLN A 36 -4.01 14.76 -14.87
C GLN A 36 -3.33 14.16 -16.09
N ASP A 37 -2.26 14.79 -16.56
CA ASP A 37 -1.45 14.31 -17.70
C ASP A 37 -0.80 12.97 -17.36
N THR A 38 -0.27 12.81 -16.15
CA THR A 38 0.31 11.55 -15.67
C THR A 38 -0.72 10.42 -15.67
N THR A 39 -1.96 10.66 -15.21
CA THR A 39 -3.03 9.65 -15.31
C THR A 39 -3.30 9.26 -16.76
N LEU A 40 -3.46 10.24 -17.66
CA LEU A 40 -3.79 9.95 -19.07
C LEU A 40 -2.65 9.17 -19.76
N LYS A 41 -1.40 9.62 -19.57
CA LYS A 41 -0.21 8.90 -20.07
C LYS A 41 -0.09 7.51 -19.47
N PHE A 42 -0.33 7.33 -18.17
CA PHE A 42 -0.32 6.00 -17.57
C PHE A 42 -1.37 5.08 -18.21
N LEU A 43 -2.60 5.57 -18.44
CA LEU A 43 -3.64 4.75 -19.05
C LEU A 43 -3.29 4.34 -20.48
N GLU A 44 -2.71 5.25 -21.27
CA GLU A 44 -2.32 5.01 -22.66
C GLU A 44 -1.05 4.15 -22.76
N ASP A 45 0.03 4.59 -22.11
CA ASP A 45 1.38 4.05 -22.27
C ASP A 45 1.62 2.82 -21.39
N VAL A 46 0.95 2.71 -20.23
CA VAL A 46 1.18 1.61 -19.28
C VAL A 46 0.01 0.63 -19.28
N ALA A 47 -1.21 1.09 -19.04
CA ALA A 47 -2.40 0.24 -19.00
C ALA A 47 -2.85 -0.23 -20.40
N GLY A 48 -2.41 0.45 -21.46
CA GLY A 48 -2.68 0.08 -22.84
C GLY A 48 -4.13 0.35 -23.28
N ILE A 49 -4.77 1.36 -22.69
CA ILE A 49 -6.10 1.82 -23.08
C ILE A 49 -5.95 2.81 -24.25
N ASP A 50 -6.76 2.65 -25.28
CA ASP A 50 -6.80 3.57 -26.42
C ASP A 50 -7.63 4.81 -26.06
N ILE A 51 -7.03 5.72 -25.28
CA ILE A 51 -7.70 6.92 -24.74
C ILE A 51 -8.19 7.84 -25.87
N ALA A 52 -7.54 7.83 -27.03
CA ALA A 52 -7.96 8.61 -28.21
C ALA A 52 -9.34 8.22 -28.76
N LYS A 53 -9.82 6.99 -28.47
CA LYS A 53 -11.16 6.54 -28.84
C LYS A 53 -12.25 6.93 -27.84
N TYR A 54 -11.89 7.55 -26.73
CA TYR A 54 -12.83 7.96 -25.70
C TYR A 54 -13.02 9.47 -25.65
N GLN A 55 -14.23 9.90 -25.33
CA GLN A 55 -14.52 11.29 -24.95
C GLN A 55 -14.51 11.39 -23.42
N ILE A 56 -13.74 12.32 -22.88
CA ILE A 56 -13.78 12.65 -21.45
C ILE A 56 -15.05 13.44 -21.15
N LYS A 57 -15.91 12.91 -20.27
CA LYS A 57 -17.17 13.54 -19.86
C LYS A 57 -17.06 14.28 -18.54
N THR A 58 -16.23 13.78 -17.63
CA THR A 58 -16.08 14.34 -16.30
C THR A 58 -14.65 14.19 -15.83
N ILE A 59 -14.15 15.24 -15.20
CA ILE A 59 -12.90 15.27 -14.46
C ILE A 59 -13.23 15.84 -13.10
N ASN A 60 -12.92 15.11 -12.04
CA ASN A 60 -12.97 15.60 -10.67
C ASN A 60 -11.58 15.48 -10.06
N VAL A 61 -11.08 16.57 -9.49
CA VAL A 61 -9.78 16.65 -8.84
C VAL A 61 -10.04 17.09 -7.42
N LEU A 62 -9.51 16.32 -6.47
CA LEU A 62 -9.68 16.57 -5.05
C LEU A 62 -8.31 16.55 -4.36
N ASP A 63 -7.98 17.63 -3.67
CA ASP A 63 -6.86 17.66 -2.73
C ASP A 63 -7.33 16.97 -1.44
N MET A 64 -6.64 15.90 -1.06
CA MET A 64 -7.06 15.05 0.07
C MET A 64 -6.25 15.34 1.34
N ASN A 65 -4.96 15.69 1.23
CA ASN A 65 -4.05 15.91 2.38
C ASN A 65 -4.23 14.88 3.51
N VAL A 66 -4.53 13.61 3.20
CA VAL A 66 -4.73 12.55 4.19
C VAL A 66 -4.00 11.26 3.81
N GLY A 67 -3.21 10.76 4.75
CA GLY A 67 -2.52 9.47 4.65
C GLY A 67 -1.55 9.40 3.47
N ILE A 68 -1.74 8.40 2.61
CA ILE A 68 -0.82 8.04 1.53
C ILE A 68 -1.04 8.83 0.23
N ALA A 69 -1.99 9.77 0.19
CA ALA A 69 -2.28 10.52 -1.02
C ALA A 69 -2.60 11.98 -0.72
N ASP A 70 -2.03 12.85 -1.53
CA ASP A 70 -2.21 14.30 -1.45
C ASP A 70 -3.28 14.75 -2.46
N LYS A 71 -3.40 14.03 -3.59
CA LYS A 71 -4.37 14.32 -4.65
C LYS A 71 -5.11 13.06 -5.09
N SER A 72 -6.37 13.25 -5.49
CA SER A 72 -7.21 12.24 -6.12
C SER A 72 -7.79 12.80 -7.41
N ILE A 73 -7.77 11.99 -8.46
CA ILE A 73 -8.33 12.33 -9.76
C ILE A 73 -9.32 11.26 -10.16
N LYS A 74 -10.48 11.69 -10.65
CA LYS A 74 -11.51 10.81 -11.18
C LYS A 74 -11.92 11.26 -12.59
N TYR A 75 -11.79 10.34 -13.53
CA TYR A 75 -12.25 10.51 -14.91
C TYR A 75 -13.46 9.63 -15.21
N VAL A 76 -14.36 10.13 -16.04
CA VAL A 76 -15.39 9.33 -16.72
C VAL A 76 -15.22 9.48 -18.22
N PHE A 77 -15.02 8.36 -18.91
CA PHE A 77 -14.81 8.29 -20.34
C PHE A 77 -15.96 7.54 -21.02
N GLU A 78 -16.38 7.99 -22.19
CA GLU A 78 -17.46 7.36 -22.97
C GLU A 78 -17.09 7.23 -24.46
N SER A 79 -17.52 6.12 -25.08
CA SER A 79 -17.33 5.84 -26.51
C SER A 79 -18.28 4.75 -27.00
N ASP A 80 -19.16 5.04 -27.97
CA ASP A 80 -20.01 4.06 -28.66
C ASP A 80 -20.58 2.93 -27.76
N GLY A 81 -21.36 3.31 -26.75
CA GLY A 81 -21.98 2.37 -25.80
C GLY A 81 -21.04 1.79 -24.73
N ARG A 82 -19.79 2.24 -24.69
CA ARG A 82 -18.81 1.92 -23.64
C ARG A 82 -18.67 3.09 -22.68
N LYS A 83 -18.51 2.77 -21.40
CA LYS A 83 -18.30 3.73 -20.34
C LYS A 83 -17.32 3.18 -19.33
N ILE A 84 -16.27 3.95 -19.05
CA ILE A 84 -15.25 3.58 -18.07
C ILE A 84 -15.08 4.72 -17.08
N GLU A 85 -14.85 4.35 -15.83
CA GLU A 85 -14.52 5.27 -14.75
C GLU A 85 -13.12 4.93 -14.26
N VAL A 86 -12.25 5.93 -14.20
CA VAL A 86 -10.89 5.79 -13.69
C VAL A 86 -10.75 6.65 -12.45
N SER A 87 -10.22 6.07 -11.38
CA SER A 87 -9.84 6.79 -10.17
C SER A 87 -8.35 6.60 -9.92
N SER A 88 -7.63 7.67 -9.66
CA SER A 88 -6.18 7.69 -9.46
C SER A 88 -5.83 8.47 -8.20
N LEU A 89 -4.84 7.98 -7.45
CA LEU A 89 -4.29 8.66 -6.27
C LEU A 89 -2.83 9.00 -6.50
N PHE A 90 -2.42 10.15 -5.96
CA PHE A 90 -1.06 10.66 -6.10
C PHE A 90 -0.44 11.00 -4.75
N LYS A 91 0.86 10.72 -4.64
CA LYS A 91 1.74 11.11 -3.53
C LYS A 91 2.97 11.80 -4.09
N ASN A 92 3.24 13.04 -3.70
CA ASN A 92 4.37 13.83 -4.19
C ASN A 92 4.44 13.79 -5.73
N ASP A 93 3.29 14.01 -6.37
CA ASP A 93 3.08 13.95 -7.83
C ASP A 93 3.39 12.60 -8.52
N ASN A 94 3.65 11.53 -7.75
CA ASN A 94 3.77 10.17 -8.26
C ASN A 94 2.42 9.44 -8.20
N LEU A 95 2.08 8.70 -9.26
CA LEU A 95 0.90 7.84 -9.28
C LEU A 95 1.10 6.64 -8.35
N VAL A 96 0.34 6.58 -7.25
CA VAL A 96 0.46 5.50 -6.26
C VAL A 96 -0.65 4.46 -6.37
N TRP A 97 -1.76 4.81 -6.98
CA TRP A 97 -2.89 3.90 -7.18
C TRP A 97 -3.73 4.32 -8.38
N CYS A 98 -4.23 3.34 -9.13
CA CYS A 98 -5.16 3.55 -10.23
C CYS A 98 -6.15 2.40 -10.32
N LYS A 99 -7.45 2.71 -10.36
CA LYS A 99 -8.53 1.73 -10.55
C LYS A 99 -9.36 2.06 -11.78
N ILE A 100 -9.62 1.04 -12.60
CA ILE A 100 -10.36 1.12 -13.86
C ILE A 100 -11.64 0.29 -13.73
N ASN A 101 -12.77 0.98 -13.59
CA ASN A 101 -14.11 0.40 -13.53
C ASN A 101 -14.75 0.43 -14.91
N ASN A 102 -15.10 -0.73 -15.47
CA ASN A 102 -15.98 -0.77 -16.65
C ASN A 102 -17.42 -0.61 -16.17
N LEU A 103 -18.04 0.52 -16.50
CA LEU A 103 -19.43 0.77 -16.20
C LEU A 103 -20.35 0.23 -17.30
N ALA A 104 -19.89 0.23 -18.56
CA ALA A 104 -20.57 -0.38 -19.69
C ALA A 104 -19.57 -0.82 -20.78
N GLY A 105 -19.83 -1.98 -21.39
CA GLY A 105 -19.00 -2.54 -22.46
C GLY A 105 -17.58 -2.97 -22.04
N SER A 106 -16.80 -3.40 -23.02
CA SER A 106 -15.38 -3.78 -22.83
C SER A 106 -14.45 -2.57 -23.04
N LEU A 107 -13.23 -2.64 -22.46
CA LEU A 107 -12.20 -1.64 -22.73
C LEU A 107 -11.78 -1.69 -24.20
N ILE A 108 -11.48 -0.53 -24.78
CA ILE A 108 -10.78 -0.45 -26.06
C ILE A 108 -9.29 -0.36 -25.75
N LEU A 109 -8.54 -1.39 -26.13
CA LEU A 109 -7.12 -1.51 -25.83
C LEU A 109 -6.29 -1.32 -27.10
N ASN A 110 -5.13 -0.68 -26.96
CA ASN A 110 -4.12 -0.55 -28.02
C ASN A 110 -3.09 -1.69 -27.97
N VAL A 111 -3.10 -2.49 -26.89
CA VAL A 111 -2.28 -3.68 -26.72
C VAL A 111 -3.13 -4.96 -26.81
N PRO A 112 -2.60 -6.05 -27.38
CA PRO A 112 -3.29 -7.34 -27.37
C PRO A 112 -3.57 -7.81 -25.93
N THR A 113 -4.76 -8.37 -25.71
CA THR A 113 -5.08 -9.05 -24.45
C THR A 113 -4.50 -10.46 -24.46
N GLY A 114 -3.55 -10.74 -23.57
CA GLY A 114 -3.04 -12.08 -23.30
C GLY A 114 -3.69 -12.69 -22.04
N ASN A 115 -3.12 -13.80 -21.56
CA ASN A 115 -3.39 -14.22 -20.19
C ASN A 115 -2.85 -13.17 -19.20
N SER A 116 -3.29 -13.20 -17.94
CA SER A 116 -2.89 -12.19 -16.96
C SER A 116 -1.40 -12.18 -16.65
N LEU A 117 -0.68 -13.31 -16.79
CA LEU A 117 0.76 -13.37 -16.56
C LEU A 117 1.54 -12.61 -17.65
N ASP A 118 1.21 -12.84 -18.92
CA ASP A 118 1.83 -12.12 -20.04
C ASP A 118 1.48 -10.63 -19.99
N SER A 119 0.23 -10.32 -19.61
CA SER A 119 -0.23 -8.95 -19.43
C SER A 119 0.50 -8.26 -18.28
N ALA A 120 0.77 -8.96 -17.17
CA ALA A 120 1.56 -8.45 -16.05
C ALA A 120 3.02 -8.19 -16.45
N LYS A 121 3.67 -9.14 -17.14
CA LYS A 121 5.04 -8.98 -17.65
C LYS A 121 5.16 -7.74 -18.53
N SER A 122 4.28 -7.66 -19.53
CA SER A 122 4.26 -6.56 -20.50
C SER A 122 3.94 -5.21 -19.85
N LEU A 123 3.02 -5.17 -18.89
CA LEU A 123 2.71 -3.94 -18.13
C LEU A 123 3.91 -3.49 -17.30
N MET A 124 4.59 -4.40 -16.61
CA MET A 124 5.74 -4.04 -15.77
C MET A 124 6.92 -3.51 -16.60
N ASP A 125 7.12 -4.01 -17.82
CA ASP A 125 8.11 -3.44 -18.76
C ASP A 125 7.81 -1.99 -19.12
N ARG A 126 6.54 -1.70 -19.45
CA ARG A 126 6.10 -0.34 -19.77
C ARG A 126 6.14 0.56 -18.54
N TYR A 127 5.71 0.05 -17.38
CA TYR A 127 5.72 0.80 -16.14
C TYR A 127 7.14 1.15 -15.66
N GLN A 128 8.10 0.24 -15.81
CA GLN A 128 9.51 0.53 -15.53
C GLN A 128 10.06 1.64 -16.43
N THR A 129 9.67 1.65 -17.71
CA THR A 129 10.05 2.71 -18.65
C THR A 129 9.40 4.06 -18.27
N PHE A 130 8.13 4.00 -17.87
CA PHE A 130 7.33 5.16 -17.47
C PHE A 130 7.87 5.84 -16.20
N SER A 131 8.03 5.07 -15.11
CA SER A 131 8.45 5.60 -13.81
C SER A 131 9.96 5.76 -13.66
N LYS A 132 10.75 5.02 -14.46
CA LYS A 132 12.22 4.94 -14.37
C LYS A 132 12.72 4.50 -12.99
N ALA A 133 11.85 3.87 -12.19
CA ALA A 133 12.16 3.56 -10.81
C ALA A 133 13.04 2.29 -10.70
N PRO A 134 14.19 2.36 -10.00
CA PRO A 134 15.17 1.26 -9.98
C PRO A 134 14.66 0.00 -9.27
N TYR A 135 13.80 0.14 -8.25
CA TYR A 135 13.23 -1.00 -7.51
C TYR A 135 12.32 -1.89 -8.37
N LEU A 136 11.86 -1.42 -9.53
CA LEU A 136 11.01 -2.21 -10.42
C LEU A 136 11.79 -3.32 -11.14
N LYS A 137 13.11 -3.23 -11.23
CA LYS A 137 13.92 -4.27 -11.87
C LYS A 137 13.76 -5.64 -11.18
N PRO A 138 14.04 -5.79 -9.86
CA PRO A 138 13.85 -7.09 -9.20
C PRO A 138 12.37 -7.54 -9.20
N ILE A 139 11.41 -6.61 -9.10
CA ILE A 139 9.97 -6.91 -9.20
C ILE A 139 9.64 -7.53 -10.56
N ARG A 140 10.05 -6.90 -11.65
CA ARG A 140 9.86 -7.43 -13.00
C ARG A 140 10.59 -8.76 -13.19
N ASP A 141 11.83 -8.86 -12.75
CA ASP A 141 12.63 -10.08 -12.93
C ASP A 141 12.00 -11.28 -12.21
N SER A 142 11.30 -11.07 -11.08
CA SER A 142 10.56 -12.13 -10.39
C SER A 142 9.42 -12.72 -11.25
N LEU A 143 8.77 -11.94 -12.13
CA LEU A 143 7.76 -12.47 -13.07
C LEU A 143 8.35 -13.46 -14.07
N ASN A 144 9.63 -13.31 -14.43
CA ASN A 144 10.29 -14.20 -15.38
C ASN A 144 10.53 -15.61 -14.80
N THR A 145 10.46 -15.76 -13.48
CA THR A 145 10.50 -17.07 -12.81
C THR A 145 9.19 -17.86 -12.99
N LEU A 146 8.10 -17.18 -13.36
CA LEU A 146 6.80 -17.79 -13.54
C LEU A 146 6.64 -18.29 -14.99
N THR A 147 6.44 -19.60 -15.13
CA THR A 147 6.16 -20.27 -16.41
C THR A 147 4.67 -20.45 -16.68
N GLU A 148 3.84 -20.43 -15.64
CA GLU A 148 2.39 -20.61 -15.71
C GLU A 148 1.66 -19.73 -14.67
N LEU A 149 0.40 -19.40 -14.95
CA LEU A 149 -0.45 -18.62 -14.04
C LEU A 149 -1.13 -19.55 -13.03
N LYS A 150 -0.62 -19.56 -11.79
CA LYS A 150 -1.22 -20.26 -10.65
C LYS A 150 -0.96 -19.49 -9.36
N SER A 151 -1.77 -19.75 -8.33
CA SER A 151 -1.50 -19.24 -7.00
C SER A 151 -0.16 -19.76 -6.48
N ILE A 152 0.77 -18.85 -6.16
CA ILE A 152 2.11 -19.18 -5.70
C ILE A 152 2.70 -18.00 -4.91
N THR A 153 3.62 -18.31 -3.99
CA THR A 153 4.47 -17.34 -3.33
C THR A 153 5.92 -17.60 -3.72
N VAL A 154 6.61 -16.55 -4.17
CA VAL A 154 8.02 -16.60 -4.59
C VAL A 154 8.77 -15.49 -3.85
N GLU A 155 9.92 -15.82 -3.27
CA GLU A 155 10.80 -14.85 -2.63
C GLU A 155 12.09 -14.72 -3.44
N THR A 156 12.52 -13.49 -3.68
CA THR A 156 13.75 -13.17 -4.43
C THR A 156 14.36 -11.92 -3.82
N ASP A 157 15.54 -12.07 -3.21
CA ASP A 157 16.22 -11.02 -2.46
C ASP A 157 15.30 -10.37 -1.41
N ASN A 158 15.06 -9.06 -1.55
CA ASN A 158 14.21 -8.26 -0.67
C ASN A 158 12.77 -8.12 -1.20
N VAL A 159 12.34 -8.99 -2.11
CA VAL A 159 11.01 -8.91 -2.73
C VAL A 159 10.29 -10.25 -2.59
N LYS A 160 9.07 -10.20 -2.04
CA LYS A 160 8.14 -11.33 -1.97
C LYS A 160 6.99 -11.12 -2.94
N LEU A 161 6.90 -11.96 -3.97
CA LEU A 161 5.80 -12.02 -4.92
C LEU A 161 4.75 -13.02 -4.45
N GLU A 162 3.51 -12.55 -4.31
CA GLU A 162 2.32 -13.36 -4.12
C GLU A 162 1.43 -13.28 -5.35
N VAL A 163 1.25 -14.42 -6.00
CA VAL A 163 0.27 -14.60 -7.06
C VAL A 163 -0.93 -15.31 -6.48
N TYR A 164 -2.11 -14.77 -6.74
CA TYR A 164 -3.38 -15.39 -6.40
C TYR A 164 -4.26 -15.45 -7.64
N THR A 165 -4.87 -16.61 -7.88
CA THR A 165 -5.74 -16.86 -9.03
C THR A 165 -7.02 -17.56 -8.60
N GLU A 166 -8.18 -17.05 -9.04
CA GLU A 166 -9.49 -17.69 -8.84
C GLU A 166 -10.41 -17.40 -10.03
N GLY A 167 -10.69 -18.41 -10.86
CA GLY A 167 -11.46 -18.23 -12.09
C GLY A 167 -10.82 -17.19 -13.00
N ASP A 168 -11.57 -16.14 -13.33
CA ASP A 168 -11.13 -15.03 -14.19
C ASP A 168 -10.33 -13.96 -13.43
N PHE A 169 -10.25 -14.07 -12.10
CA PHE A 169 -9.54 -13.15 -11.24
C PHE A 169 -8.09 -13.57 -11.04
N SER A 170 -7.18 -12.59 -11.13
CA SER A 170 -5.78 -12.80 -10.75
C SER A 170 -5.20 -11.54 -10.11
N ARG A 171 -4.35 -11.75 -9.11
CA ARG A 171 -3.64 -10.69 -8.39
C ARG A 171 -2.16 -11.05 -8.32
N PHE A 172 -1.33 -10.08 -8.62
CA PHE A 172 0.11 -10.12 -8.39
C PHE A 172 0.45 -9.05 -7.38
N TYR A 173 1.08 -9.42 -6.28
CA TYR A 173 1.39 -8.51 -5.19
C TYR A 173 2.83 -8.71 -4.75
N TRP A 174 3.65 -7.69 -4.95
CA TRP A 174 5.04 -7.67 -4.53
C TRP A 174 5.15 -6.86 -3.25
N LYS A 175 5.73 -7.45 -2.22
CA LYS A 175 6.02 -6.79 -0.95
C LYS A 175 7.53 -6.66 -0.79
N ASP A 176 7.98 -5.51 -0.32
CA ASP A 176 9.35 -5.33 0.16
C ASP A 176 9.57 -6.18 1.42
N THR A 177 10.79 -6.63 1.63
CA THR A 177 11.20 -7.35 2.84
C THR A 177 12.52 -6.80 3.36
N VAL A 178 12.66 -6.75 4.69
CA VAL A 178 13.90 -6.30 5.35
C VAL A 178 14.24 -7.26 6.48
N LYS A 179 15.43 -7.87 6.44
CA LYS A 179 15.85 -8.90 7.42
C LYS A 179 14.80 -10.02 7.60
N GLY A 180 14.08 -10.39 6.54
CA GLY A 180 13.01 -11.40 6.56
C GLY A 180 11.65 -10.90 7.09
N ILE A 181 11.54 -9.62 7.47
CA ILE A 181 10.29 -8.99 7.89
C ILE A 181 9.56 -8.45 6.66
N GLU A 182 8.29 -8.83 6.51
CA GLU A 182 7.46 -8.33 5.41
C GLU A 182 7.00 -6.90 5.64
N ILE A 183 6.97 -6.11 4.56
CA ILE A 183 6.55 -4.71 4.57
C ILE A 183 5.32 -4.54 3.66
N PRO A 184 4.12 -4.93 4.12
CA PRO A 184 2.93 -4.93 3.26
C PRO A 184 2.53 -3.55 2.73
N GLN A 185 2.99 -2.46 3.37
CA GLN A 185 2.75 -1.08 2.96
C GLN A 185 3.72 -0.59 1.87
N LYS A 186 4.89 -1.22 1.72
CA LYS A 186 5.84 -0.97 0.61
C LYS A 186 5.64 -2.05 -0.44
N ALA A 187 4.66 -1.85 -1.31
CA ALA A 187 4.22 -2.88 -2.23
C ALA A 187 3.86 -2.36 -3.62
N VAL A 188 4.05 -3.21 -4.63
CA VAL A 188 3.47 -3.04 -5.98
C VAL A 188 2.37 -4.07 -6.14
N GLY A 189 1.25 -3.68 -6.73
CA GLY A 189 0.09 -4.55 -6.88
C GLY A 189 -0.57 -4.40 -8.24
N LEU A 190 -0.89 -5.53 -8.87
CA LEU A 190 -1.67 -5.61 -10.09
C LEU A 190 -2.87 -6.54 -9.87
N VAL A 191 -4.05 -6.09 -10.27
CA VAL A 191 -5.27 -6.89 -10.26
C VAL A 191 -5.83 -6.96 -11.66
N TYR A 192 -6.06 -8.18 -12.13
CA TYR A 192 -6.63 -8.47 -13.44
C TYR A 192 -7.96 -9.20 -13.30
N TYR A 193 -8.85 -8.93 -14.26
CA TYR A 193 -10.07 -9.69 -14.47
C TYR A 193 -10.17 -10.03 -15.95
N ASN A 194 -10.22 -11.32 -16.31
CA ASN A 194 -10.20 -11.78 -17.69
C ASN A 194 -9.02 -11.19 -18.50
N GLY A 195 -7.80 -11.27 -17.92
CA GLY A 195 -6.57 -10.73 -18.53
C GLY A 195 -6.51 -9.21 -18.65
N THR A 196 -7.56 -8.48 -18.22
CA THR A 196 -7.63 -7.01 -18.32
C THR A 196 -7.32 -6.36 -16.97
N LEU A 197 -6.43 -5.35 -16.97
CA LEU A 197 -6.07 -4.61 -15.75
C LEU A 197 -7.30 -3.92 -15.14
N ARG A 198 -7.47 -4.08 -13.83
CA ARG A 198 -8.51 -3.44 -13.02
C ARG A 198 -7.96 -2.51 -11.97
N THR A 199 -6.88 -2.90 -11.34
CA THR A 199 -6.23 -2.10 -10.30
C THR A 199 -4.73 -2.17 -10.46
N PHE A 200 -4.09 -1.03 -10.33
CA PHE A 200 -2.67 -0.84 -10.18
C PHE A 200 -2.41 -0.13 -8.86
N SER A 201 -1.36 -0.52 -8.14
CA SER A 201 -0.86 0.20 -6.98
C SER A 201 0.66 0.14 -6.93
N ASP A 202 1.29 1.25 -6.56
CA ASP A 202 2.71 1.34 -6.26
C ASP A 202 2.90 2.23 -5.03
N HIS A 203 3.05 1.58 -3.88
CA HIS A 203 3.27 2.24 -2.61
C HIS A 203 4.74 2.16 -2.18
N TRP A 204 5.65 1.74 -3.07
CA TRP A 204 7.02 1.41 -2.71
C TRP A 204 7.75 2.58 -2.06
N ASN A 205 7.55 3.79 -2.58
CA ASN A 205 8.17 5.01 -2.08
C ASN A 205 7.27 5.84 -1.15
N CYS A 206 6.09 5.33 -0.77
CA CYS A 206 5.21 6.04 0.17
C CYS A 206 5.73 5.99 1.62
N TYR A 207 6.68 5.11 1.92
CA TYR A 207 7.16 4.85 3.28
C TYR A 207 8.67 4.68 3.34
N THR A 208 9.28 5.14 4.42
CA THR A 208 10.67 4.89 4.79
C THR A 208 10.76 3.88 5.92
N ILE A 209 11.91 3.21 6.06
CA ILE A 209 12.17 2.29 7.17
C ILE A 209 12.94 3.08 8.24
N GLY A 210 12.37 3.21 9.43
CA GLY A 210 13.03 3.88 10.56
C GLY A 210 14.00 2.95 11.28
N SER A 211 13.57 1.73 11.54
CA SER A 211 14.39 0.64 12.08
C SER A 211 13.85 -0.70 11.61
N SER A 212 14.71 -1.72 11.54
CA SER A 212 14.31 -3.11 11.34
C SER A 212 14.81 -4.00 12.47
N ASP A 213 15.17 -3.42 13.61
CA ASP A 213 15.76 -4.14 14.74
C ASP A 213 14.66 -4.68 15.64
N VAL A 214 14.76 -5.97 15.95
CA VAL A 214 13.80 -6.69 16.79
C VAL A 214 14.48 -6.97 18.13
N ASN A 215 14.20 -6.11 19.11
CA ASN A 215 14.74 -6.24 20.48
C ASN A 215 13.81 -7.04 21.40
N PHE A 216 12.58 -7.23 20.96
CA PHE A 216 11.56 -8.05 21.60
C PHE A 216 11.30 -9.24 20.70
N ASP A 217 11.93 -10.38 21.00
CA ASP A 217 11.75 -11.60 20.24
C ASP A 217 10.33 -12.17 20.39
N ARG A 218 10.05 -13.20 19.59
CA ARG A 218 8.73 -13.80 19.48
C ARG A 218 8.24 -14.39 20.81
N GLU A 219 9.10 -15.12 21.50
CA GLU A 219 8.77 -15.80 22.76
C GLU A 219 8.48 -14.79 23.86
N LYS A 220 9.30 -13.74 23.95
CA LYS A 220 9.07 -12.64 24.90
C LYS A 220 7.81 -11.86 24.58
N ALA A 221 7.52 -11.62 23.30
CA ALA A 221 6.28 -10.97 22.84
C ALA A 221 5.03 -11.79 23.24
N ILE A 222 5.06 -13.10 23.01
CA ILE A 222 3.97 -14.01 23.38
C ILE A 222 3.76 -14.02 24.91
N GLN A 223 4.84 -14.16 25.68
CA GLN A 223 4.73 -14.18 27.14
C GLN A 223 4.13 -12.87 27.69
N THR A 224 4.60 -11.73 27.18
CA THR A 224 4.06 -10.42 27.56
C THR A 224 2.58 -10.28 27.19
N ALA A 225 2.19 -10.77 26.01
CA ALA A 225 0.80 -10.76 25.58
C ALA A 225 -0.09 -11.63 26.50
N LYS A 226 0.37 -12.81 26.91
CA LYS A 226 -0.36 -13.69 27.85
C LYS A 226 -0.57 -13.02 29.20
N GLU A 227 0.48 -12.43 29.76
CA GLU A 227 0.41 -11.70 31.04
C GLU A 227 -0.53 -10.49 31.00
N LEU A 228 -0.66 -9.84 29.84
CA LEU A 228 -1.63 -8.77 29.62
C LEU A 228 -3.05 -9.33 29.51
N ALA A 229 -3.24 -10.42 28.76
CA ALA A 229 -4.54 -11.06 28.60
C ALA A 229 -5.12 -11.54 29.94
N GLU A 230 -4.31 -12.11 30.82
CA GLU A 230 -4.73 -12.53 32.18
C GLU A 230 -5.31 -11.40 33.03
N LYS A 231 -4.92 -10.15 32.75
CA LYS A 231 -5.37 -8.95 33.47
C LYS A 231 -6.43 -8.17 32.70
N TYR A 232 -6.69 -8.56 31.46
CA TYR A 232 -7.59 -7.84 30.57
C TYR A 232 -9.04 -8.22 30.86
N SER A 233 -9.93 -7.24 30.76
CA SER A 233 -11.37 -7.45 30.80
C SER A 233 -12.04 -6.60 29.74
N TYR A 234 -13.23 -7.00 29.32
CA TYR A 234 -14.06 -6.20 28.43
C TYR A 234 -15.52 -6.30 28.83
N THR A 235 -16.29 -5.29 28.43
CA THR A 235 -17.71 -5.18 28.77
C THR A 235 -18.55 -5.25 27.51
N ILE A 236 -19.59 -6.08 27.52
CA ILE A 236 -20.61 -6.12 26.47
C ILE A 236 -22.00 -6.02 27.10
N GLY A 237 -22.71 -4.95 26.77
CA GLY A 237 -23.94 -4.58 27.48
C GLY A 237 -23.65 -4.35 28.96
N ASN A 238 -24.29 -5.12 29.84
CA ASN A 238 -24.09 -5.06 31.29
C ASN A 238 -23.22 -6.21 31.83
N THR A 239 -22.58 -6.97 30.95
CA THR A 239 -21.75 -8.12 31.32
C THR A 239 -20.28 -7.75 31.21
N VAL A 240 -19.57 -7.80 32.33
CA VAL A 240 -18.11 -7.73 32.38
C VAL A 240 -17.57 -9.15 32.18
N VAL A 241 -16.61 -9.30 31.28
CA VAL A 241 -15.89 -10.54 31.01
C VAL A 241 -14.43 -10.33 31.37
N ASP A 242 -13.98 -10.98 32.44
CA ASP A 242 -12.65 -10.80 33.05
C ASP A 242 -11.95 -12.12 33.38
N ASN A 243 -12.57 -13.26 33.07
CA ASN A 243 -12.03 -14.58 33.38
C ASN A 243 -12.14 -15.49 32.16
N PHE A 244 -11.16 -15.36 31.25
CA PHE A 244 -11.03 -16.22 30.08
C PHE A 244 -9.71 -16.99 30.08
N THR A 245 -9.75 -18.21 29.53
CA THR A 245 -8.56 -19.06 29.46
C THR A 245 -7.92 -18.95 28.09
N VAL A 246 -6.64 -18.59 28.04
CA VAL A 246 -5.86 -18.64 26.80
C VAL A 246 -5.43 -20.08 26.52
N VAL A 247 -5.64 -20.53 25.29
CA VAL A 247 -5.17 -21.82 24.78
C VAL A 247 -3.80 -21.62 24.14
N ASP A 248 -2.80 -22.35 24.65
CA ASP A 248 -1.43 -22.28 24.14
C ASP A 248 -1.27 -22.94 22.77
N GLU A 249 -2.15 -23.88 22.46
CA GLU A 249 -2.26 -24.46 21.13
C GLU A 249 -2.75 -23.35 20.16
N TYR A 250 -2.02 -23.12 19.08
CA TYR A 250 -2.38 -22.17 18.02
C TYR A 250 -2.18 -20.67 18.30
N ILE A 251 -1.32 -20.27 19.24
CA ILE A 251 -0.92 -18.87 19.35
C ILE A 251 -0.29 -18.40 18.02
N ILE A 252 -0.87 -17.34 17.46
CA ILE A 252 -0.36 -16.68 16.26
C ILE A 252 0.49 -15.49 16.71
N ALA A 253 1.69 -15.39 16.16
CA ALA A 253 2.59 -14.27 16.36
C ALA A 253 3.17 -13.86 15.02
N GLU A 254 2.64 -12.77 14.46
CA GLU A 254 3.00 -12.27 13.15
C GLU A 254 3.85 -11.00 13.30
N LEU A 255 5.04 -11.02 12.70
CA LEU A 255 5.94 -9.86 12.66
C LEU A 255 5.77 -9.16 11.32
N THR A 256 5.38 -7.90 11.36
CA THR A 256 5.31 -7.04 10.17
C THR A 256 5.95 -5.70 10.46
N MET A 257 6.12 -4.88 9.42
CA MET A 257 6.44 -3.47 9.59
C MET A 257 5.15 -2.65 9.65
N GLN A 258 5.03 -1.72 10.60
CA GLN A 258 3.88 -0.82 10.75
C GLN A 258 4.31 0.63 10.88
N ASN A 259 3.45 1.54 10.45
CA ASN A 259 3.68 2.98 10.49
C ASN A 259 3.62 3.51 11.93
N ARG A 260 4.70 4.13 12.40
CA ARG A 260 4.79 4.81 13.72
C ARG A 260 4.84 6.34 13.56
N GLY A 261 4.14 6.88 12.56
CA GLY A 261 4.10 8.30 12.25
C GLY A 261 4.96 8.69 11.06
N GLU A 262 4.60 9.79 10.39
CA GLU A 262 5.35 10.38 9.26
C GLU A 262 5.67 9.39 8.12
N CYS A 263 4.85 8.36 7.94
CA CYS A 263 5.09 7.27 6.98
C CYS A 263 6.43 6.53 7.22
N VAL A 264 6.86 6.45 8.48
CA VAL A 264 8.06 5.72 8.89
C VAL A 264 7.66 4.39 9.51
N LEU A 265 8.25 3.31 8.99
CA LEU A 265 7.91 1.95 9.36
C LEU A 265 8.88 1.36 10.39
N TYR A 266 8.32 0.63 11.36
CA TYR A 266 9.01 -0.06 12.44
C TYR A 266 8.46 -1.47 12.63
N PRO A 267 9.25 -2.42 13.15
CA PRO A 267 8.80 -3.79 13.34
C PRO A 267 7.77 -3.85 14.46
N TRP A 268 6.74 -4.66 14.25
CA TRP A 268 5.54 -4.71 15.07
C TRP A 268 4.97 -6.12 15.11
N TRP A 269 4.72 -6.59 16.32
CA TRP A 269 4.10 -7.86 16.61
C TRP A 269 2.59 -7.72 16.67
N GLU A 270 1.91 -8.58 15.92
CA GLU A 270 0.53 -8.95 16.15
C GLU A 270 0.49 -10.33 16.81
N ILE A 271 0.11 -10.36 18.09
CA ILE A 271 -0.07 -11.59 18.84
C ILE A 271 -1.56 -11.84 18.99
N ARG A 272 -2.03 -13.02 18.57
CA ARG A 272 -3.40 -13.47 18.78
C ARG A 272 -3.39 -14.68 19.68
N LEU A 273 -4.12 -14.57 20.78
CA LEU A 273 -4.21 -15.53 21.87
C LEU A 273 -5.59 -16.18 21.82
N PRO A 274 -5.72 -17.39 21.25
CA PRO A 274 -7.00 -18.11 21.19
C PRO A 274 -7.54 -18.35 22.60
N LEU A 275 -8.86 -18.31 22.75
CA LEU A 275 -9.55 -18.66 23.98
C LEU A 275 -10.11 -20.08 23.91
N ASP A 276 -10.37 -20.69 25.06
CA ASP A 276 -10.91 -22.05 25.20
C ASP A 276 -12.40 -22.17 24.86
N ASP A 277 -13.14 -21.06 24.87
CA ASP A 277 -14.55 -21.00 24.54
C ASP A 277 -14.90 -19.73 23.72
N ILE A 278 -16.16 -19.65 23.29
CA ILE A 278 -16.77 -18.47 22.71
C ILE A 278 -17.38 -17.63 23.85
N TYR A 279 -16.71 -16.53 24.18
CA TYR A 279 -17.14 -15.62 25.24
C TYR A 279 -18.22 -14.62 24.75
N PRO A 280 -18.94 -13.94 25.68
CA PRO A 280 -19.96 -12.96 25.32
C PRO A 280 -19.50 -11.96 24.25
N GLY A 281 -20.34 -11.74 23.22
CA GLY A 281 -19.95 -10.96 22.06
C GLY A 281 -19.25 -11.75 20.96
N TYR A 282 -19.32 -13.09 21.02
CA TYR A 282 -18.67 -14.00 20.08
C TYR A 282 -17.14 -13.91 20.10
N VAL A 283 -16.56 -13.46 21.22
CA VAL A 283 -15.11 -13.31 21.40
C VAL A 283 -14.46 -14.68 21.48
N THR A 284 -13.42 -14.88 20.67
CA THR A 284 -12.71 -16.17 20.58
C THR A 284 -11.21 -16.05 20.78
N GLU A 285 -10.68 -14.83 20.87
CA GLU A 285 -9.24 -14.58 21.04
C GLU A 285 -9.01 -13.16 21.61
N ILE A 286 -7.87 -12.98 22.26
CA ILE A 286 -7.33 -11.67 22.63
C ILE A 286 -6.21 -11.31 21.67
N ARG A 287 -6.32 -10.14 21.03
CA ARG A 287 -5.32 -9.57 20.14
C ARG A 287 -4.48 -8.56 20.91
N VAL A 288 -3.17 -8.73 20.90
CA VAL A 288 -2.19 -7.81 21.50
C VAL A 288 -1.25 -7.31 20.41
N LEU A 289 -1.10 -6.00 20.33
CA LEU A 289 -0.30 -5.33 19.33
C LEU A 289 0.83 -4.56 20.01
N MET A 290 2.07 -4.83 19.63
CA MET A 290 3.23 -4.22 20.28
C MET A 290 4.38 -3.95 19.32
N TRP A 291 5.14 -2.91 19.63
CA TRP A 291 6.35 -2.56 18.92
C TRP A 291 7.48 -3.55 19.22
N ALA A 292 8.09 -4.14 18.20
CA ALA A 292 9.08 -5.21 18.36
C ALA A 292 10.49 -4.69 18.72
N ASP A 293 10.75 -3.40 18.52
CA ASP A 293 12.00 -2.71 18.88
C ASP A 293 11.99 -2.17 20.32
N THR A 294 10.83 -1.78 20.85
CA THR A 294 10.71 -1.20 22.21
C THR A 294 9.98 -2.09 23.21
N GLY A 295 9.15 -3.03 22.74
CA GLY A 295 8.22 -3.81 23.57
C GLY A 295 6.99 -3.00 24.02
N GLU A 296 6.80 -1.78 23.53
CA GLU A 296 5.67 -0.93 23.89
C GLU A 296 4.35 -1.50 23.33
N ILE A 297 3.36 -1.63 24.21
CA ILE A 297 2.02 -2.12 23.87
C ILE A 297 1.20 -0.98 23.26
N THR A 298 0.78 -1.17 22.02
CA THR A 298 -0.06 -0.19 21.30
C THR A 298 -1.54 -0.46 21.46
N TYR A 299 -1.93 -1.72 21.65
CA TYR A 299 -3.33 -2.11 21.64
C TYR A 299 -3.55 -3.49 22.26
N VAL A 300 -4.65 -3.66 22.98
CA VAL A 300 -5.16 -4.95 23.48
C VAL A 300 -6.66 -4.98 23.22
N GLN A 301 -7.16 -6.04 22.59
CA GLN A 301 -8.58 -6.13 22.21
C GLN A 301 -9.10 -7.56 22.20
N ALA A 302 -10.31 -7.75 22.71
CA ALA A 302 -11.11 -8.95 22.50
C ALA A 302 -11.73 -8.94 21.09
N ILE A 303 -11.44 -9.97 20.28
CA ILE A 303 -11.97 -10.07 18.91
C ILE A 303 -12.73 -11.37 18.72
N GLY A 304 -13.78 -11.31 17.89
CA GLY A 304 -14.70 -12.42 17.69
C GLY A 304 -14.48 -13.24 16.44
N GLY A 305 -14.96 -14.49 16.48
CA GLY A 305 -14.96 -15.44 15.37
C GLY A 305 -15.84 -14.95 14.22
N GLY A 306 -15.28 -14.13 13.33
CA GLY A 306 -16.00 -13.46 12.25
C GLY A 306 -15.46 -12.07 11.90
N GLY A 307 -14.49 -11.54 12.65
CA GLY A 307 -13.82 -10.26 12.36
C GLY A 307 -14.64 -9.03 12.74
N GLY A 308 -15.72 -9.19 13.51
CA GLY A 308 -16.46 -8.08 14.10
C GLY A 308 -15.71 -7.52 15.32
N ASN A 309 -15.44 -6.21 15.32
CA ASN A 309 -14.89 -5.53 16.49
C ASN A 309 -15.98 -5.45 17.57
N VAL A 310 -15.71 -5.95 18.78
CA VAL A 310 -16.51 -5.60 19.95
C VAL A 310 -16.13 -4.19 20.34
N VAL A 311 -17.09 -3.25 20.25
CA VAL A 311 -16.88 -1.88 20.73
C VAL A 311 -16.85 -1.93 22.25
N VAL A 312 -15.65 -1.87 22.81
CA VAL A 312 -15.48 -1.71 24.26
C VAL A 312 -15.87 -0.26 24.58
N SER A 313 -16.89 -0.08 25.41
CA SER A 313 -17.13 1.21 26.05
C SER A 313 -15.94 1.49 26.96
N SER A 314 -15.04 2.37 26.53
CA SER A 314 -13.94 2.84 27.36
C SER A 314 -14.50 3.77 28.44
N GLU A 315 -15.10 3.19 29.48
CA GLU A 315 -14.98 3.82 30.78
C GLU A 315 -13.50 3.71 31.18
N GLU A 316 -12.91 4.82 31.59
CA GLU A 316 -11.49 5.00 31.87
C GLU A 316 -10.97 3.96 32.88
N THR A 317 -10.62 2.77 32.40
CA THR A 317 -9.63 1.95 33.07
C THR A 317 -8.29 2.57 32.73
N SER A 318 -7.77 3.34 33.68
CA SER A 318 -6.41 3.83 33.68
C SER A 318 -5.45 2.65 33.49
N ASN A 319 -5.05 2.39 32.25
CA ASN A 319 -3.79 1.71 32.00
C ASN A 319 -2.71 2.47 32.77
N PRO A 320 -1.75 1.79 33.43
CA PRO A 320 -0.59 2.47 33.95
C PRO A 320 0.17 3.07 32.76
N THR A 321 -0.06 4.36 32.50
CA THR A 321 0.79 5.17 31.63
C THR A 321 2.19 5.10 32.22
N ALA A 322 3.11 4.43 31.53
CA ALA A 322 4.52 4.61 31.80
C ALA A 322 4.84 6.10 31.57
N THR A 323 5.05 6.84 32.66
CA THR A 323 5.35 8.26 32.61
C THR A 323 6.72 8.46 31.95
N TYR A 324 6.74 8.80 30.67
CA TYR A 324 7.94 9.25 29.98
C TYR A 324 8.14 10.74 30.32
N ILE A 325 9.16 11.06 31.10
CA ILE A 325 9.61 12.44 31.29
C ILE A 325 10.47 12.78 30.07
N LEU A 326 9.93 13.56 29.13
CA LEU A 326 10.73 14.18 28.07
C LEU A 326 11.65 15.26 28.67
N PRO A 327 12.90 15.42 28.18
CA PRO A 327 13.70 16.59 28.48
C PRO A 327 13.05 17.83 27.85
N THR A 328 12.75 18.84 28.68
CA THR A 328 12.20 20.13 28.26
C THR A 328 13.10 20.78 27.20
N THR A 329 12.56 20.97 26.00
CA THR A 329 13.15 21.82 24.96
C THR A 329 12.16 22.95 24.67
N ASP A 330 12.67 24.17 24.59
CA ASP A 330 11.91 25.42 24.56
C ASP A 330 10.88 25.51 23.42
N ALA A 331 9.77 26.17 23.76
CA ALA A 331 8.51 26.24 23.02
C ALA A 331 8.57 26.99 21.68
N LEU A 332 7.84 26.46 20.70
CA LEU A 332 7.26 27.17 19.55
C LEU A 332 5.79 26.71 19.36
N PRO A 333 4.91 27.55 18.78
CA PRO A 333 3.51 27.60 19.15
C PRO A 333 2.65 26.50 18.54
N GLU A 334 1.64 26.11 19.33
CA GLU A 334 0.57 25.16 19.02
C GLU A 334 -0.21 25.53 17.75
N ASN A 335 -0.42 24.53 16.90
CA ASN A 335 -1.51 24.51 15.93
C ASN A 335 -2.33 23.24 16.20
N GLU A 336 -3.50 23.42 16.81
CA GLU A 336 -4.42 22.36 17.20
C GLU A 336 -5.21 21.78 16.01
N ASN A 337 -5.59 20.51 16.20
CA ASN A 337 -6.56 19.71 15.45
C ASN A 337 -6.09 19.11 14.12
N ASN A 338 -5.59 17.87 14.17
CA ASN A 338 -6.21 16.78 13.42
C ASN A 338 -5.90 15.39 14.03
N SER A 339 -6.99 14.63 14.17
CA SER A 339 -7.16 13.41 14.96
C SER A 339 -6.50 12.15 14.37
N VAL A 340 -5.93 11.34 15.27
CA VAL A 340 -5.26 10.04 15.09
C VAL A 340 -6.17 8.94 14.50
N GLN A 341 -7.47 9.19 14.32
CA GLN A 341 -8.41 8.18 13.83
C GLN A 341 -8.36 7.89 12.31
N ASN A 342 -7.70 8.73 11.50
CA ASN A 342 -7.63 8.52 10.05
C ASN A 342 -6.57 7.51 9.58
N LEU A 343 -5.67 7.04 10.46
CA LEU A 343 -4.57 6.15 10.07
C LEU A 343 -4.99 4.67 9.94
N LEU A 344 -6.05 4.24 10.63
CA LEU A 344 -6.51 2.84 10.65
C LEU A 344 -7.40 2.45 9.46
N LEU A 345 -7.99 3.41 8.74
CA LEU A 345 -8.86 3.13 7.58
C LEU A 345 -8.08 2.74 6.32
N VAL A 346 -6.82 3.17 6.19
CA VAL A 346 -6.03 2.95 4.96
C VAL A 346 -5.34 1.57 4.96
N SER A 347 -4.92 1.04 6.12
CA SER A 347 -4.37 -0.32 6.21
C SER A 347 -5.44 -1.41 6.18
N GLY A 348 -6.67 -1.10 6.62
CA GLY A 348 -7.80 -2.04 6.64
C GLY A 348 -8.28 -2.49 5.25
N ILE A 349 -8.14 -1.68 4.21
CA ILE A 349 -8.62 -2.01 2.85
C ILE A 349 -7.78 -3.13 2.20
N VAL A 350 -6.50 -3.24 2.54
CA VAL A 350 -5.63 -4.30 2.00
C VAL A 350 -5.88 -5.64 2.71
N ALA A 351 -6.16 -5.62 4.02
CA ALA A 351 -6.43 -6.83 4.79
C ALA A 351 -7.85 -7.41 4.55
N LEU A 352 -8.87 -6.56 4.32
CA LEU A 352 -10.26 -7.02 4.15
C LEU A 352 -10.47 -7.90 2.90
N MET A 353 -9.64 -7.74 1.87
CA MET A 353 -9.71 -8.55 0.63
C MET A 353 -9.19 -9.99 0.83
N ILE A 354 -8.40 -10.26 1.88
CA ILE A 354 -7.86 -11.59 2.16
C ILE A 354 -8.87 -12.44 2.97
N ALA A 355 -9.67 -11.83 3.84
CA ALA A 355 -10.62 -12.54 4.71
C ALA A 355 -11.88 -13.04 3.99
N VAL A 356 -12.38 -12.30 2.97
CA VAL A 356 -13.62 -12.65 2.27
C VAL A 356 -13.48 -13.91 1.39
N GLY A 357 -12.28 -14.20 0.88
CA GLY A 357 -12.03 -15.41 0.06
C GLY A 357 -12.08 -16.73 0.85
N VAL A 358 -11.75 -16.71 2.14
CA VAL A 358 -11.61 -17.92 2.96
C VAL A 358 -12.94 -18.37 3.60
N THR A 359 -13.88 -17.46 3.83
CA THR A 359 -15.17 -17.80 4.49
C THR A 359 -16.20 -18.39 3.53
N VAL A 360 -16.19 -18.00 2.25
CA VAL A 360 -17.15 -18.50 1.25
C VAL A 360 -16.93 -19.99 0.93
N THR A 361 -15.69 -20.50 1.02
CA THR A 361 -15.35 -21.89 0.71
C THR A 361 -15.90 -22.89 1.73
N LYS A 362 -15.96 -22.53 3.03
CA LYS A 362 -16.53 -23.42 4.06
C LYS A 362 -18.05 -23.57 3.94
N VAL A 363 -18.75 -22.55 3.44
CA VAL A 363 -20.22 -22.58 3.28
C VAL A 363 -20.63 -23.42 2.06
N PHE A 364 -19.85 -23.42 0.98
CA PHE A 364 -20.18 -24.20 -0.22
C PHE A 364 -19.85 -25.69 -0.12
N ILE A 365 -18.80 -26.06 0.63
CA ILE A 365 -18.45 -27.49 0.82
C ILE A 365 -19.52 -28.23 1.65
N LYS A 366 -20.26 -27.53 2.52
CA LYS A 366 -21.31 -28.15 3.35
C LYS A 366 -22.64 -28.39 2.61
N LYS A 367 -22.87 -27.76 1.45
CA LYS A 367 -24.14 -27.88 0.70
C LYS A 367 -24.16 -28.99 -0.37
N LYS A 368 -23.05 -29.72 -0.58
CA LYS A 368 -22.97 -30.80 -1.58
C LYS A 368 -23.06 -32.22 -1.00
N LYS A 369 -23.43 -32.37 0.27
CA LYS A 369 -23.79 -33.65 0.89
C LYS A 369 -25.20 -33.57 1.47
N LYS A 370 -26.20 -33.71 0.62
CA LYS A 370 -27.50 -34.32 0.91
C LYS A 370 -28.19 -34.69 -0.40
#